data_AF-A0A5C7X5E7-F1
#
_entry.id   AF-A0A5C7X5E7-F1
#
_cell.length_a   1.000
_cell.length_b   1.000
_cell.length_c   1.000
_cell.angle_alpha   90.00
_cell.angle_beta   90.00
_cell.angle_gamma   90.00
#
_symmetry.space_group_name_H-M   'P 1'
#
loop_
_entity.id
_entity.type
_entity.pdbx_description
1 polymer ?
#
loop_
_entity_poly.entity_id
_entity_poly.type
_entity_poly.pdbx_seq_one_letter_code
_entity_poly.pdbx_strand_id
1 'polypeptide(L)'
;MKINLFHQCGHNTVWNKDSLQRDLCGNGLILSPIHQAKDAVESMDLELRQQSFFDPQFYLPSSQKVKLKTYDFFPETISKGFSTVDFTMLALEAARQCVQFQVNQQFNRVIIPARYFADMVPDYCEKQDIYTVHPFLQAIEESGYDGDVFLTLPLTQGMIKHEGYRTNILNWVTKYPRINGVYILMDAQSKTKQIQDFELLKAYLCMVKELADVGLKVTIGHANTEGLLFSLIDGTELTFGAYENTRMFSIDKFVVVDEERRGPRARLYLPGLYNWILYSDAQQIRAGLPEIWSEVYWETPYGNQALDAAAEPSFNYPGLYKHFFISYQSQVDQLSELTISERYRFLRERLNQAGSFYQQIKDWPLDLERHGNGDHIKPWLDAINWFYREFIA
;
A
#
# COMPACT_ATOMS: atom_id res chain seq x y z
N MET A 1 19.53 -2.29 -7.98
CA MET A 1 18.78 -3.49 -7.52
C MET A 1 17.33 -3.30 -7.92
N LYS A 2 16.69 -4.31 -8.54
CA LYS A 2 15.30 -4.16 -9.01
C LYS A 2 14.35 -3.96 -7.83
N ILE A 3 13.49 -2.96 -7.89
CA ILE A 3 12.44 -2.71 -6.90
C ILE A 3 11.21 -3.53 -7.34
N ASN A 4 10.69 -4.37 -6.45
CA ASN A 4 9.43 -5.07 -6.72
C ASN A 4 8.25 -4.13 -6.48
N LEU A 5 7.24 -4.21 -7.33
CA LEU A 5 6.03 -3.41 -7.27
C LEU A 5 4.79 -4.30 -7.29
N PHE A 6 3.99 -4.29 -6.24
CA PHE A 6 2.79 -5.12 -6.14
C PHE A 6 1.50 -4.32 -6.27
N HIS A 7 0.52 -4.87 -6.99
CA HIS A 7 -0.83 -4.33 -7.06
C HIS A 7 -1.61 -4.62 -5.77
N GLN A 8 -1.88 -3.58 -4.99
CA GLN A 8 -2.83 -3.65 -3.88
C GLN A 8 -4.26 -3.77 -4.45
N CYS A 9 -4.79 -4.99 -4.49
CA CYS A 9 -6.05 -5.25 -5.18
C CYS A 9 -7.26 -4.80 -4.35
N GLY A 10 -8.11 -4.00 -4.97
CA GLY A 10 -9.36 -3.50 -4.40
C GLY A 10 -10.58 -4.00 -5.14
N HIS A 11 -11.65 -3.20 -5.12
CA HIS A 11 -12.75 -3.32 -6.08
C HIS A 11 -12.21 -3.29 -7.52
N ASN A 12 -12.91 -3.91 -8.48
CA ASN A 12 -12.49 -4.02 -9.88
C ASN A 12 -11.07 -4.60 -10.08
N THR A 13 -10.74 -5.66 -9.34
CA THR A 13 -9.44 -6.37 -9.43
C THR A 13 -9.05 -6.79 -10.85
N VAL A 14 -10.02 -6.91 -11.78
CA VAL A 14 -9.75 -7.14 -13.20
C VAL A 14 -8.81 -6.10 -13.81
N TRP A 15 -8.85 -4.82 -13.36
CA TRP A 15 -7.93 -3.80 -13.86
C TRP A 15 -6.49 -4.05 -13.44
N ASN A 16 -6.28 -4.50 -12.20
CA ASN A 16 -4.95 -4.90 -11.72
C ASN A 16 -4.42 -6.12 -12.49
N LYS A 17 -5.27 -7.14 -12.69
CA LYS A 17 -4.90 -8.35 -13.45
C LYS A 17 -4.54 -8.02 -14.90
N ASP A 18 -5.39 -7.24 -15.58
CA ASP A 18 -5.12 -6.81 -16.95
C ASP A 18 -3.80 -6.05 -17.04
N SER A 19 -3.54 -5.14 -16.11
CA SER A 19 -2.32 -4.31 -16.14
C SER A 19 -1.07 -5.16 -15.91
N LEU A 20 -1.15 -6.13 -15.00
CA LEU A 20 -0.06 -7.09 -14.77
C LEU A 20 0.21 -7.97 -15.99
N GLN A 21 -0.84 -8.53 -16.60
CA GLN A 21 -0.69 -9.53 -17.66
C GLN A 21 -0.47 -8.92 -19.05
N ARG A 22 -1.09 -7.77 -19.35
CA ARG A 22 -1.09 -7.17 -20.70
C ARG A 22 -0.18 -5.97 -20.79
N ASP A 23 -0.22 -5.11 -19.77
CA ASP A 23 0.57 -3.88 -19.74
C ASP A 23 1.94 -4.09 -19.05
N LEU A 24 2.22 -5.31 -18.57
CA LEU A 24 3.45 -5.73 -17.86
C LEU A 24 3.80 -4.82 -16.67
N CYS A 25 2.77 -4.31 -15.98
CA CYS A 25 2.92 -3.44 -14.82
C CYS A 25 2.86 -4.24 -13.52
N GLY A 26 3.85 -4.07 -12.65
CA GLY A 26 3.96 -4.78 -11.38
C GLY A 26 4.60 -6.17 -11.48
N ASN A 27 4.76 -6.80 -10.32
CA ASN A 27 5.42 -8.10 -10.14
C ASN A 27 4.51 -9.12 -9.43
N GLY A 28 3.27 -8.73 -9.13
CA GLY A 28 2.29 -9.58 -8.48
C GLY A 28 1.12 -8.78 -7.91
N LEU A 29 0.19 -9.52 -7.34
CA LEU A 29 -1.03 -8.99 -6.72
C LEU A 29 -0.98 -9.19 -5.20
N ILE A 30 -1.58 -8.27 -4.46
CA ILE A 30 -1.93 -8.44 -3.05
C ILE A 30 -3.44 -8.68 -3.00
N LEU A 31 -3.81 -9.93 -2.85
CA LEU A 31 -5.20 -10.37 -2.77
C LEU A 31 -5.69 -10.28 -1.32
N SER A 32 -6.99 -10.04 -1.13
CA SER A 32 -7.55 -9.89 0.21
C SER A 32 -9.02 -10.28 0.30
N PRO A 33 -9.46 -10.81 1.45
CA PRO A 33 -10.81 -11.33 1.64
C PRO A 33 -11.87 -10.22 1.76
N ILE A 34 -11.48 -8.97 2.07
CA ILE A 34 -12.42 -7.84 2.06
C ILE A 34 -12.90 -7.50 0.64
N HIS A 35 -12.06 -7.77 -0.37
CA HIS A 35 -12.31 -7.37 -1.75
C HIS A 35 -12.70 -8.53 -2.66
N GLN A 36 -12.29 -9.76 -2.35
CA GLN A 36 -12.56 -10.95 -3.14
C GLN A 36 -13.15 -12.04 -2.25
N ALA A 37 -14.12 -12.80 -2.77
CA ALA A 37 -14.62 -13.99 -2.11
C ALA A 37 -13.66 -15.17 -2.33
N LYS A 38 -13.72 -16.18 -1.47
CA LYS A 38 -12.82 -17.35 -1.48
C LYS A 38 -12.78 -18.05 -2.85
N ASP A 39 -13.95 -18.33 -3.42
CA ASP A 39 -14.12 -18.95 -4.74
C ASP A 39 -13.48 -18.15 -5.89
N ALA A 40 -13.58 -16.82 -5.84
CA ALA A 40 -12.97 -15.93 -6.82
C ALA A 40 -11.42 -15.95 -6.74
N VAL A 41 -10.86 -16.16 -5.56
CA VAL A 41 -9.41 -16.32 -5.36
C VAL A 41 -8.96 -17.71 -5.82
N GLU A 42 -9.69 -18.77 -5.45
CA GLU A 42 -9.36 -20.16 -5.81
C GLU A 42 -9.44 -20.42 -7.32
N SER A 43 -10.37 -19.74 -8.02
CA SER A 43 -10.51 -19.81 -9.47
C SER A 43 -9.51 -18.93 -10.24
N MET A 44 -8.67 -18.16 -9.55
CA MET A 44 -7.63 -17.37 -10.20
C MET A 44 -6.57 -18.28 -10.84
N ASP A 45 -6.06 -17.84 -11.99
CA ASP A 45 -4.97 -18.51 -12.70
C ASP A 45 -3.79 -18.79 -11.77
N LEU A 46 -3.22 -19.99 -11.88
CA LEU A 46 -2.20 -20.47 -10.96
C LEU A 46 -0.93 -19.61 -11.05
N GLU A 47 -0.52 -19.24 -12.26
CA GLU A 47 0.65 -18.38 -12.49
C GLU A 47 0.47 -17.01 -11.81
N LEU A 48 -0.74 -16.43 -11.89
CA LEU A 48 -1.06 -15.20 -11.17
C LEU A 48 -0.94 -15.38 -9.66
N ARG A 49 -1.44 -16.49 -9.09
CA ARG A 49 -1.32 -16.76 -7.66
C ARG A 49 0.12 -16.96 -7.21
N GLN A 50 0.93 -17.68 -7.98
CA GLN A 50 2.33 -17.97 -7.68
C GLN A 50 3.25 -16.74 -7.66
N GLN A 51 2.93 -15.68 -8.40
CA GLN A 51 3.64 -14.40 -8.30
C GLN A 51 3.04 -13.44 -7.25
N SER A 52 1.88 -13.78 -6.68
CA SER A 52 1.10 -12.93 -5.78
C SER A 52 1.16 -13.43 -4.34
N PHE A 53 0.62 -12.63 -3.41
CA PHE A 53 0.35 -13.09 -2.05
C PHE A 53 -1.04 -12.70 -1.56
N PHE A 54 -1.49 -13.40 -0.54
CA PHE A 54 -2.79 -13.19 0.07
C PHE A 54 -2.64 -12.60 1.46
N ASP A 55 -3.20 -11.42 1.66
CA ASP A 55 -3.30 -10.74 2.94
C ASP A 55 -4.60 -11.19 3.65
N PRO A 56 -4.54 -11.95 4.76
CA PRO A 56 -5.73 -12.49 5.43
C PRO A 56 -6.57 -11.44 6.18
N GLN A 57 -6.00 -10.25 6.45
CA GLN A 57 -6.71 -9.11 7.02
C GLN A 57 -7.45 -9.34 8.34
N PHE A 58 -6.81 -9.93 9.34
CA PHE A 58 -7.38 -10.01 10.70
C PHE A 58 -7.36 -8.65 11.44
N TYR A 59 -7.29 -7.53 10.70
CA TYR A 59 -7.16 -6.19 11.25
C TYR A 59 -8.34 -5.81 12.14
N LEU A 60 -9.56 -6.13 11.69
CA LEU A 60 -10.79 -5.99 12.46
C LEU A 60 -11.47 -7.37 12.56
N PRO A 61 -11.12 -8.19 13.56
CA PRO A 61 -11.61 -9.57 13.70
C PRO A 61 -13.13 -9.70 13.74
N SER A 62 -13.83 -8.68 14.25
CA SER A 62 -15.29 -8.62 14.36
C SER A 62 -16.02 -8.11 13.11
N SER A 63 -15.30 -7.93 12.00
CA SER A 63 -15.89 -7.39 10.77
C SER A 63 -16.98 -8.31 10.21
N GLN A 64 -18.14 -7.71 9.92
CA GLN A 64 -19.33 -8.41 9.41
C GLN A 64 -19.43 -8.43 7.89
N LYS A 65 -18.37 -8.03 7.16
CA LYS A 65 -18.41 -7.91 5.69
C LYS A 65 -18.63 -9.27 5.05
N VAL A 66 -19.56 -9.33 4.10
CA VAL A 66 -20.03 -10.58 3.47
C VAL A 66 -18.89 -11.41 2.88
N LYS A 67 -17.92 -10.79 2.21
CA LYS A 67 -16.80 -11.52 1.58
C LYS A 67 -15.85 -12.16 2.60
N LEU A 68 -15.62 -11.51 3.75
CA LEU A 68 -14.83 -12.10 4.84
C LEU A 68 -15.47 -13.39 5.35
N LYS A 69 -16.81 -13.43 5.41
CA LYS A 69 -17.58 -14.62 5.82
C LYS A 69 -17.45 -15.81 4.87
N THR A 70 -16.91 -15.61 3.66
CA THR A 70 -16.63 -16.71 2.72
C THR A 70 -15.35 -17.48 3.06
N TYR A 71 -14.56 -16.99 4.02
CA TYR A 71 -13.35 -17.63 4.52
C TYR A 71 -13.61 -18.19 5.91
N ASP A 72 -13.62 -19.52 6.02
CA ASP A 72 -13.97 -20.25 7.25
C ASP A 72 -13.04 -19.93 8.42
N PHE A 73 -11.79 -19.58 8.12
CA PHE A 73 -10.77 -19.21 9.10
C PHE A 73 -10.91 -17.79 9.66
N PHE A 74 -11.75 -16.93 9.06
CA PHE A 74 -11.82 -15.54 9.49
C PHE A 74 -12.39 -15.46 10.92
N PRO A 75 -11.85 -14.63 11.83
CA PRO A 75 -12.18 -14.68 13.26
C PRO A 75 -13.69 -14.58 13.56
N GLU A 76 -14.40 -13.67 12.91
CA GLU A 76 -15.86 -13.55 13.06
C GLU A 76 -16.61 -14.83 12.65
N THR A 77 -16.15 -15.49 11.58
CA THR A 77 -16.77 -16.68 11.01
C THR A 77 -16.53 -17.90 11.89
N ILE A 78 -15.27 -18.17 12.25
CA ILE A 78 -14.88 -19.36 13.02
C ILE A 78 -15.44 -19.31 14.45
N SER A 79 -15.50 -18.12 15.05
CA SER A 79 -16.06 -17.92 16.39
C SER A 79 -17.60 -17.85 16.39
N LYS A 80 -18.27 -17.77 15.23
CA LYS A 80 -19.72 -17.53 15.12
C LYS A 80 -20.18 -16.29 15.88
N GLY A 81 -19.40 -15.22 15.79
CA GLY A 81 -19.47 -14.06 16.68
C GLY A 81 -18.15 -13.84 17.39
N PHE A 82 -17.38 -12.81 17.01
CA PHE A 82 -16.07 -12.59 17.59
C PHE A 82 -16.14 -12.12 19.05
N SER A 83 -15.48 -12.88 19.93
CA SER A 83 -15.12 -12.46 21.28
C SER A 83 -13.65 -12.81 21.51
N THR A 84 -12.89 -11.95 22.21
CA THR A 84 -11.45 -12.17 22.42
C THR A 84 -11.18 -13.46 23.22
N VAL A 85 -12.01 -13.75 24.22
CA VAL A 85 -11.86 -14.94 25.08
C VAL A 85 -12.08 -16.21 24.26
N ASP A 86 -13.15 -16.25 23.48
CA ASP A 86 -13.49 -17.42 22.67
C ASP A 86 -12.47 -17.60 21.53
N PHE A 87 -12.01 -16.50 20.93
CA PHE A 87 -11.04 -16.57 19.85
C PHE A 87 -9.69 -17.14 20.31
N THR A 88 -9.28 -16.93 21.56
CA THR A 88 -8.04 -17.54 22.09
C THR A 88 -8.04 -19.06 21.93
N MET A 89 -9.19 -19.71 22.15
CA MET A 89 -9.33 -21.16 22.01
C MET A 89 -9.37 -21.63 20.55
N LEU A 90 -9.71 -20.72 19.63
CA LEU A 90 -9.87 -20.99 18.19
C LEU A 90 -8.69 -20.47 17.34
N ALA A 91 -7.77 -19.71 17.93
CA ALA A 91 -6.71 -19.01 17.20
C ALA A 91 -5.82 -19.97 16.40
N LEU A 92 -5.46 -21.12 16.99
CA LEU A 92 -4.67 -22.15 16.31
C LEU A 92 -5.44 -22.81 15.16
N GLU A 93 -6.74 -23.05 15.32
CA GLU A 93 -7.55 -23.63 14.25
C GLU A 93 -7.77 -22.63 13.10
N ALA A 94 -8.02 -21.36 13.42
CA ALA A 94 -8.07 -20.27 12.44
C ALA A 94 -6.74 -20.17 11.68
N ALA A 95 -5.62 -20.25 12.39
CA ALA A 95 -4.29 -20.24 11.81
C ALA A 95 -4.07 -21.42 10.86
N ARG A 96 -4.38 -22.65 11.28
CA ARG A 96 -4.27 -23.86 10.44
C ARG A 96 -5.05 -23.72 9.14
N GLN A 97 -6.32 -23.35 9.22
CA GLN A 97 -7.16 -23.20 8.04
C GLN A 97 -6.67 -22.06 7.12
N CYS A 98 -6.19 -20.96 7.68
CA CYS A 98 -5.64 -19.84 6.92
C CYS A 98 -4.32 -20.21 6.22
N VAL A 99 -3.38 -20.83 6.93
CA VAL A 99 -2.10 -21.30 6.38
C VAL A 99 -2.36 -22.34 5.29
N GLN A 100 -3.22 -23.33 5.56
CA GLN A 100 -3.58 -24.35 4.58
C GLN A 100 -4.18 -23.73 3.32
N PHE A 101 -5.06 -22.74 3.46
CA PHE A 101 -5.60 -22.01 2.32
C PHE A 101 -4.48 -21.35 1.51
N GLN A 102 -3.60 -20.59 2.16
CA GLN A 102 -2.52 -19.88 1.48
C GLN A 102 -1.56 -20.82 0.74
N VAL A 103 -1.17 -21.92 1.39
CA VAL A 103 -0.28 -22.95 0.82
C VAL A 103 -0.96 -23.68 -0.35
N ASN A 104 -2.23 -24.08 -0.20
CA ASN A 104 -2.99 -24.73 -1.28
C ASN A 104 -3.14 -23.84 -2.50
N GLN A 105 -3.25 -22.53 -2.27
CA GLN A 105 -3.34 -21.56 -3.36
C GLN A 105 -1.98 -21.23 -4.00
N GLN A 106 -0.88 -21.75 -3.45
CA GLN A 106 0.49 -21.58 -3.93
C GLN A 106 0.89 -20.10 -4.06
N PHE A 107 0.51 -19.27 -3.09
CA PHE A 107 1.02 -17.91 -3.03
C PHE A 107 2.54 -17.88 -2.83
N ASN A 108 3.18 -16.80 -3.27
CA ASN A 108 4.64 -16.67 -3.23
C ASN A 108 5.22 -16.62 -1.80
N ARG A 109 4.36 -16.37 -0.80
CA ARG A 109 4.67 -16.32 0.62
C ARG A 109 3.42 -16.56 1.46
N VAL A 110 3.61 -16.99 2.70
CA VAL A 110 2.55 -17.05 3.71
C VAL A 110 2.56 -15.78 4.55
N ILE A 111 1.38 -15.17 4.71
CA ILE A 111 1.19 -13.99 5.55
C ILE A 111 0.56 -14.40 6.89
N ILE A 112 1.24 -14.02 7.97
CA ILE A 112 0.71 -13.96 9.32
C ILE A 112 0.00 -12.61 9.48
N PRO A 113 -1.32 -12.58 9.67
CA PRO A 113 -2.03 -11.32 9.89
C PRO A 113 -1.78 -10.82 11.33
N ALA A 114 -2.05 -9.55 11.58
CA ALA A 114 -2.07 -8.97 12.92
C ALA A 114 -3.34 -8.17 13.12
N ARG A 115 -3.77 -7.95 14.36
CA ARG A 115 -4.92 -7.12 14.69
C ARG A 115 -4.54 -5.63 14.67
N TYR A 116 -5.42 -4.78 14.13
CA TYR A 116 -5.27 -3.33 14.24
C TYR A 116 -5.80 -2.84 15.59
N PHE A 117 -5.08 -1.90 16.21
CA PHE A 117 -5.51 -1.18 17.40
C PHE A 117 -5.44 0.33 17.11
N ALA A 118 -6.54 1.03 17.30
CA ALA A 118 -6.61 2.48 17.06
C ALA A 118 -5.74 3.28 18.04
N ASP A 119 -5.51 2.73 19.23
CA ASP A 119 -4.72 3.35 20.29
C ASP A 119 -3.42 2.58 20.55
N MET A 120 -2.44 3.26 21.15
CA MET A 120 -1.21 2.64 21.63
C MET A 120 -1.49 1.80 22.88
N VAL A 121 -1.86 0.54 22.68
CA VAL A 121 -2.10 -0.40 23.78
C VAL A 121 -0.76 -0.96 24.31
N PRO A 122 -0.50 -0.96 25.63
CA PRO A 122 0.79 -1.40 26.18
C PRO A 122 1.14 -2.86 25.86
N ASP A 123 0.13 -3.72 25.79
CA ASP A 123 0.22 -5.16 25.56
C ASP A 123 0.02 -5.54 24.09
N TYR A 124 0.29 -4.62 23.14
CA TYR A 124 0.10 -4.87 21.71
C TYR A 124 0.83 -6.12 21.24
N CYS A 125 2.14 -6.20 21.48
CA CYS A 125 2.96 -7.33 21.04
C CYS A 125 2.49 -8.66 21.65
N GLU A 126 2.21 -8.67 22.96
CA GLU A 126 1.71 -9.85 23.68
C GLU A 126 0.36 -10.33 23.12
N LYS A 127 -0.55 -9.39 22.79
CA LYS A 127 -1.82 -9.71 22.14
C LYS A 127 -1.60 -10.31 20.75
N GLN A 128 -0.71 -9.74 19.94
CA GLN A 128 -0.40 -10.31 18.63
C GLN A 128 0.19 -11.73 18.77
N ASP A 129 1.05 -11.96 19.76
CA ASP A 129 1.66 -13.27 20.02
C ASP A 129 0.62 -14.34 20.30
N ILE A 130 -0.31 -14.05 21.21
CA ILE A 130 -1.37 -14.98 21.62
C ILE A 130 -2.36 -15.25 20.49
N TYR A 131 -2.82 -14.20 19.79
CA TYR A 131 -3.94 -14.33 18.84
C TYR A 131 -3.51 -14.68 17.42
N THR A 132 -2.26 -14.38 17.05
CA THR A 132 -1.82 -14.48 15.64
C THR A 132 -0.45 -15.11 15.49
N VAL A 133 0.62 -14.56 16.09
CA VAL A 133 1.99 -14.97 15.73
C VAL A 133 2.29 -16.40 16.15
N HIS A 134 2.10 -16.79 17.43
CA HIS A 134 2.37 -18.16 17.84
C HIS A 134 1.44 -19.19 17.16
N PRO A 135 0.11 -18.97 17.10
CA PRO A 135 -0.79 -19.86 16.37
C PRO A 135 -0.39 -20.08 14.90
N PHE A 136 -0.02 -19.02 14.18
CA PHE A 136 0.38 -19.12 12.77
C PHE A 136 1.75 -19.75 12.59
N LEU A 137 2.74 -19.43 13.43
CA LEU A 137 4.05 -20.08 13.37
C LEU A 137 3.92 -21.58 13.60
N GLN A 138 3.10 -22.00 14.57
CA GLN A 138 2.80 -23.41 14.80
C GLN A 138 2.11 -24.05 13.59
N ALA A 139 1.07 -23.41 13.03
CA ALA A 139 0.38 -23.92 11.85
C ALA A 139 1.29 -24.02 10.60
N ILE A 140 2.23 -23.08 10.43
CA ILE A 140 3.24 -23.10 9.37
C ILE A 140 4.17 -24.30 9.54
N GLU A 141 4.67 -24.53 10.76
CA GLU A 141 5.51 -25.69 11.08
C GLU A 141 4.78 -27.02 10.81
N GLU A 142 3.54 -27.14 11.29
CA GLU A 142 2.70 -28.34 11.09
C GLU A 142 2.39 -28.60 9.61
N SER A 143 2.29 -27.55 8.78
CA SER A 143 2.07 -27.67 7.34
C SER A 143 3.30 -28.11 6.55
N GLY A 144 4.50 -28.05 7.16
CA GLY A 144 5.77 -28.31 6.48
C GLY A 144 6.17 -27.24 5.46
N TYR A 145 5.54 -26.05 5.48
CA TYR A 145 5.83 -24.97 4.55
C TYR A 145 7.22 -24.35 4.81
N ASP A 146 8.07 -24.35 3.80
CA ASP A 146 9.48 -23.92 3.84
C ASP A 146 9.74 -22.57 3.15
N GLY A 147 8.76 -22.02 2.43
CA GLY A 147 8.89 -20.74 1.74
C GLY A 147 8.89 -19.51 2.66
N ASP A 148 8.86 -18.33 2.05
CA ASP A 148 8.88 -17.06 2.76
C ASP A 148 7.63 -16.89 3.65
N VAL A 149 7.84 -16.39 4.87
CA VAL A 149 6.78 -16.04 5.84
C VAL A 149 6.91 -14.57 6.21
N PHE A 150 5.80 -13.85 6.10
CA PHE A 150 5.73 -12.43 6.40
C PHE A 150 4.74 -12.16 7.52
N LEU A 151 5.06 -11.17 8.36
CA LEU A 151 4.15 -10.65 9.37
C LEU A 151 3.55 -9.31 8.92
N THR A 152 2.23 -9.20 9.00
CA THR A 152 1.57 -7.92 8.76
C THR A 152 1.69 -7.01 9.97
N LEU A 153 1.97 -5.73 9.75
CA LEU A 153 2.07 -4.70 10.80
C LEU A 153 1.10 -3.55 10.50
N PRO A 154 -0.17 -3.64 10.94
CA PRO A 154 -1.13 -2.55 10.81
C PRO A 154 -0.96 -1.56 11.96
N LEU A 155 -0.30 -0.44 11.68
CA LEU A 155 0.12 0.55 12.68
C LEU A 155 -0.58 1.89 12.48
N THR A 156 -0.78 2.64 13.56
CA THR A 156 -1.21 4.04 13.48
C THR A 156 0.00 4.98 13.36
N GLN A 157 -0.22 6.19 12.85
CA GLN A 157 0.81 7.24 12.89
C GLN A 157 1.38 7.48 14.31
N GLY A 158 0.56 7.32 15.35
CA GLY A 158 0.99 7.49 16.74
C GLY A 158 2.02 6.44 17.16
N MET A 159 1.76 5.18 16.81
CA MET A 159 2.68 4.06 17.07
C MET A 159 4.02 4.24 16.35
N ILE A 160 4.00 4.73 15.11
CA ILE A 160 5.22 4.97 14.31
C ILE A 160 6.03 6.14 14.86
N LYS A 161 5.37 7.25 15.23
CA LYS A 161 6.04 8.47 15.74
C LYS A 161 6.58 8.30 17.16
N HIS A 162 5.91 7.51 18.00
CA HIS A 162 6.34 7.30 19.38
C HIS A 162 7.56 6.36 19.47
N GLU A 163 8.75 6.93 19.67
CA GLU A 163 10.03 6.21 19.65
C GLU A 163 10.04 4.93 20.51
N GLY A 164 9.66 5.01 21.79
CA GLY A 164 9.65 3.84 22.66
C GLY A 164 8.68 2.73 22.21
N TYR A 165 7.60 3.11 21.51
CA TYR A 165 6.61 2.14 21.02
C TYR A 165 7.10 1.48 19.73
N ARG A 166 7.65 2.29 18.82
CA ARG A 166 8.34 1.83 17.61
C ARG A 166 9.46 0.85 17.95
N THR A 167 10.33 1.19 18.90
CA THR A 167 11.42 0.31 19.36
C THR A 167 10.89 -1.01 19.93
N ASN A 168 9.78 -0.98 20.68
CA ASN A 168 9.15 -2.21 21.17
C ASN A 168 8.64 -3.11 20.02
N ILE A 169 8.00 -2.52 19.00
CA ILE A 169 7.55 -3.25 17.81
C ILE A 169 8.74 -3.86 17.06
N LEU A 170 9.81 -3.09 16.82
CA LEU A 170 11.01 -3.57 16.13
C LEU A 170 11.67 -4.73 16.85
N ASN A 171 11.85 -4.59 18.18
CA ASN A 171 12.37 -5.66 19.02
C ASN A 171 11.46 -6.88 19.03
N TRP A 172 10.14 -6.71 18.90
CA TRP A 172 9.19 -7.82 18.86
C TRP A 172 9.26 -8.59 17.54
N VAL A 173 9.20 -7.90 16.41
CA VAL A 173 9.24 -8.52 15.06
C VAL A 173 10.51 -9.34 14.87
N THR A 174 11.64 -8.86 15.38
CA THR A 174 12.96 -9.51 15.22
C THR A 174 13.18 -10.74 16.13
N LYS A 175 12.25 -11.05 17.05
CA LYS A 175 12.35 -12.25 17.92
C LYS A 175 12.08 -13.57 17.20
N TYR A 176 11.55 -13.53 15.98
CA TYR A 176 11.01 -14.71 15.30
C TYR A 176 11.86 -15.08 14.07
N PRO A 177 12.81 -16.03 14.18
CA PRO A 177 13.70 -16.39 13.07
C PRO A 177 12.97 -16.93 11.83
N ARG A 178 11.76 -17.48 12.02
CA ARG A 178 10.94 -18.01 10.92
C ARG A 178 10.33 -16.93 10.03
N ILE A 179 10.24 -15.69 10.53
CA ILE A 179 9.67 -14.56 9.80
C ILE A 179 10.77 -13.94 8.94
N ASN A 180 10.55 -13.98 7.62
CA ASN A 180 11.51 -13.51 6.60
C ASN A 180 11.28 -12.04 6.22
N GLY A 181 10.10 -11.51 6.52
CA GLY A 181 9.74 -10.15 6.13
C GLY A 181 8.52 -9.62 6.84
N VAL A 182 8.20 -8.36 6.54
CA VAL A 182 7.01 -7.69 7.07
C VAL A 182 6.24 -7.00 5.97
N TYR A 183 4.92 -7.03 6.09
CA TYR A 183 3.99 -6.25 5.30
C TYR A 183 3.45 -5.12 6.17
N ILE A 184 4.03 -3.92 6.04
CA ILE A 184 3.71 -2.80 6.92
C ILE A 184 2.61 -1.93 6.31
N LEU A 185 1.62 -1.61 7.15
CA LEU A 185 0.50 -0.75 6.80
C LEU A 185 0.45 0.40 7.80
N MET A 186 0.29 1.62 7.29
CA MET A 186 0.17 2.79 8.13
C MET A 186 -1.20 3.45 7.96
N ASP A 187 -1.94 3.52 9.05
CA ASP A 187 -3.07 4.43 9.19
C ASP A 187 -2.54 5.83 9.53
N ALA A 188 -2.39 6.63 8.48
CA ALA A 188 -1.84 7.98 8.57
C ALA A 188 -2.85 8.99 9.13
N GLN A 189 -4.16 8.70 9.10
CA GLN A 189 -5.26 9.64 9.39
C GLN A 189 -5.04 11.06 8.81
N SER A 190 -4.44 11.13 7.61
CA SER A 190 -4.06 12.38 6.98
C SER A 190 -5.30 13.13 6.50
N LYS A 191 -5.28 14.47 6.64
CA LYS A 191 -6.38 15.32 6.18
C LYS A 191 -6.39 15.51 4.65
N THR A 192 -5.30 15.13 4.00
CA THR A 192 -5.08 15.16 2.55
C THR A 192 -4.64 13.78 2.09
N LYS A 193 -4.62 13.55 0.77
CA LYS A 193 -4.30 12.23 0.21
C LYS A 193 -2.81 11.94 0.10
N GLN A 194 -2.02 13.00 0.17
CA GLN A 194 -0.56 12.93 0.23
C GLN A 194 -0.14 13.24 1.64
N ILE A 195 0.87 12.53 2.16
CA ILE A 195 1.40 12.81 3.49
C ILE A 195 2.12 14.16 3.45
N GLN A 196 1.69 15.09 4.30
CA GLN A 196 2.28 16.43 4.45
C GLN A 196 3.01 16.61 5.79
N ASP A 197 3.10 15.56 6.62
CA ASP A 197 3.79 15.59 7.91
C ASP A 197 5.22 15.03 7.74
N PHE A 198 6.20 15.93 7.81
CA PHE A 198 7.63 15.58 7.75
C PHE A 198 8.05 14.62 8.88
N GLU A 199 7.58 14.84 10.11
CA GLU A 199 7.97 13.99 11.25
C GLU A 199 7.39 12.58 11.13
N LEU A 200 6.19 12.46 10.54
CA LEU A 200 5.61 11.16 10.21
C LEU A 200 6.45 10.43 9.15
N LEU A 201 6.76 11.10 8.03
CA LEU A 201 7.58 10.50 6.96
C LEU A 201 8.96 10.08 7.47
N LYS A 202 9.61 10.94 8.26
CA LYS A 202 10.88 10.65 8.93
C LYS A 202 10.79 9.39 9.79
N ALA A 203 9.81 9.33 10.69
CA ALA A 203 9.63 8.18 11.58
C ALA A 203 9.31 6.88 10.80
N TYR A 204 8.55 6.98 9.71
CA TYR A 204 8.20 5.83 8.90
C TYR A 204 9.40 5.32 8.08
N LEU A 205 10.18 6.21 7.45
CA LEU A 205 11.43 5.86 6.77
C LEU A 205 12.44 5.23 7.74
N CYS A 206 12.60 5.77 8.95
CA CYS A 206 13.39 5.17 10.03
C CYS A 206 12.95 3.72 10.28
N MET A 207 11.65 3.52 10.55
CA MET A 207 11.13 2.20 10.89
C MET A 207 11.39 1.17 9.77
N VAL A 208 11.14 1.56 8.51
CA VAL A 208 11.36 0.69 7.35
C VAL A 208 12.85 0.37 7.18
N LYS A 209 13.72 1.37 7.37
CA LYS A 209 15.17 1.17 7.30
C LYS A 209 15.67 0.23 8.38
N GLU A 210 15.21 0.41 9.62
CA GLU A 210 15.57 -0.44 10.76
C GLU A 210 15.13 -1.89 10.54
N LEU A 211 13.93 -2.11 9.97
CA LEU A 211 13.45 -3.44 9.57
C LEU A 211 14.29 -4.05 8.44
N ALA A 212 14.66 -3.27 7.43
CA ALA A 212 15.49 -3.74 6.33
C ALA A 212 16.93 -4.07 6.80
N ASP A 213 17.50 -3.26 7.70
CA ASP A 213 18.87 -3.43 8.20
C ASP A 213 19.07 -4.70 9.03
N VAL A 214 18.02 -5.16 9.71
CA VAL A 214 18.03 -6.46 10.40
C VAL A 214 17.79 -7.64 9.45
N GLY A 215 17.72 -7.40 8.13
CA GLY A 215 17.64 -8.41 7.09
C GLY A 215 16.22 -8.84 6.73
N LEU A 216 15.18 -8.16 7.24
CA LEU A 216 13.80 -8.44 6.86
C LEU A 216 13.48 -7.82 5.50
N LYS A 217 12.79 -8.57 4.64
CA LYS A 217 12.16 -8.00 3.44
C LYS A 217 10.97 -7.13 3.88
N VAL A 218 10.84 -5.91 3.34
CA VAL A 218 9.78 -4.99 3.78
C VAL A 218 8.87 -4.61 2.62
N THR A 219 7.62 -5.05 2.67
CA THR A 219 6.58 -4.65 1.70
C THR A 219 5.79 -3.46 2.27
N ILE A 220 5.82 -2.32 1.58
CA ILE A 220 5.10 -1.10 1.98
C ILE A 220 3.69 -1.14 1.42
N GLY A 221 2.72 -1.58 2.21
CA GLY A 221 1.33 -1.69 1.80
C GLY A 221 0.59 -0.38 1.86
N HIS A 222 -0.40 -0.24 0.96
CA HIS A 222 -1.30 0.92 0.94
C HIS A 222 -0.56 2.27 0.95
N ALA A 223 0.53 2.37 0.20
CA ALA A 223 1.19 3.64 -0.08
C ALA A 223 0.56 4.32 -1.29
N ASN A 224 0.42 5.63 -1.23
CA ASN A 224 0.12 6.45 -2.39
C ASN A 224 1.45 6.81 -3.07
N THR A 225 1.58 8.01 -3.64
CA THR A 225 2.76 8.34 -4.45
C THR A 225 4.02 8.59 -3.61
N GLU A 226 3.87 8.79 -2.29
CA GLU A 226 4.98 8.77 -1.32
C GLU A 226 5.70 7.42 -1.25
N GLY A 227 5.10 6.35 -1.79
CA GLY A 227 5.73 5.03 -1.90
C GLY A 227 7.11 5.11 -2.58
N LEU A 228 7.29 6.03 -3.53
CA LEU A 228 8.57 6.23 -4.22
C LEU A 228 9.70 6.68 -3.28
N LEU A 229 9.41 7.32 -2.14
CA LEU A 229 10.43 7.73 -1.18
C LEU A 229 11.13 6.53 -0.54
N PHE A 230 10.43 5.40 -0.40
CA PHE A 230 10.98 4.17 0.18
C PHE A 230 11.96 3.45 -0.76
N SER A 231 12.06 3.87 -2.03
CA SER A 231 13.10 3.38 -2.95
C SER A 231 14.53 3.70 -2.49
N LEU A 232 14.68 4.61 -1.53
CA LEU A 232 15.96 4.93 -0.87
C LEU A 232 16.43 3.84 0.11
N ILE A 233 15.61 2.82 0.36
CA ILE A 233 15.90 1.73 1.28
C ILE A 233 15.96 0.44 0.45
N ASP A 234 17.13 -0.21 0.46
CA ASP A 234 17.30 -1.50 -0.21
C ASP A 234 16.47 -2.59 0.48
N GLY A 235 16.03 -3.58 -0.31
CA GLY A 235 15.20 -4.68 0.20
C GLY A 235 13.73 -4.33 0.44
N THR A 236 13.29 -3.14 0.00
CA THR A 236 11.87 -2.75 0.05
C THR A 236 11.12 -3.17 -1.21
N GLU A 237 9.86 -3.55 -1.02
CA GLU A 237 8.88 -3.79 -2.07
C GLU A 237 7.80 -2.72 -1.97
N LEU A 238 7.49 -2.07 -3.09
CA LEU A 238 6.51 -1.01 -3.16
C LEU A 238 5.14 -1.56 -3.54
N THR A 239 4.09 -0.78 -3.25
CA THR A 239 2.74 -1.09 -3.71
C THR A 239 2.11 0.10 -4.42
N PHE A 240 1.09 -0.20 -5.22
CA PHE A 240 0.20 0.77 -5.83
C PHE A 240 -1.22 0.20 -5.95
N GLY A 241 -2.22 1.06 -5.98
CA GLY A 241 -3.62 0.65 -6.03
C GLY A 241 -4.45 1.56 -6.93
N ALA A 242 -5.53 1.04 -7.50
CA ALA A 242 -6.43 1.85 -8.33
C ALA A 242 -7.07 2.96 -7.49
N TYR A 243 -7.79 2.54 -6.45
CA TYR A 243 -8.58 3.43 -5.62
C TYR A 243 -7.79 3.96 -4.42
N GLU A 244 -8.29 5.04 -3.84
CA GLU A 244 -7.71 5.69 -2.67
C GLU A 244 -7.61 4.76 -1.47
N ASN A 245 -8.63 3.94 -1.21
CA ASN A 245 -8.61 2.95 -0.12
C ASN A 245 -7.64 1.77 -0.35
N THR A 246 -7.08 1.66 -1.56
CA THR A 246 -5.96 0.75 -1.88
C THR A 246 -4.61 1.45 -1.85
N ARG A 247 -4.58 2.79 -1.79
CA ARG A 247 -3.37 3.62 -1.69
C ARG A 247 -3.20 4.29 -0.33
N MET A 248 -4.17 4.13 0.57
CA MET A 248 -4.13 4.62 1.94
C MET A 248 -4.84 3.61 2.81
N PHE A 249 -4.16 3.11 3.84
CA PHE A 249 -4.76 2.18 4.77
C PHE A 249 -5.73 2.90 5.69
N SER A 250 -6.89 2.31 5.91
CA SER A 250 -7.90 2.76 6.88
C SER A 250 -8.70 1.55 7.33
N ILE A 251 -9.02 1.50 8.61
CA ILE A 251 -9.84 0.45 9.20
C ILE A 251 -11.33 0.58 8.80
N ASP A 252 -11.76 1.78 8.34
CA ASP A 252 -13.16 2.07 8.02
C ASP A 252 -13.74 1.15 6.94
N LYS A 253 -12.87 0.63 6.04
CA LYS A 253 -13.30 -0.31 4.99
C LYS A 253 -13.78 -1.66 5.54
N PHE A 254 -13.42 -1.99 6.78
CA PHE A 254 -13.85 -3.22 7.46
C PHE A 254 -15.16 -3.04 8.23
N VAL A 255 -15.64 -1.81 8.41
CA VAL A 255 -16.91 -1.52 9.10
C VAL A 255 -18.06 -1.59 8.09
N VAL A 256 -19.15 -2.25 8.47
CA VAL A 256 -20.41 -2.21 7.69
C VAL A 256 -21.04 -0.84 7.92
N VAL A 257 -21.28 -0.11 6.84
CA VAL A 257 -21.89 1.22 6.88
C VAL A 257 -23.10 1.16 5.97
N ASP A 258 -24.27 1.51 6.51
CA ASP A 258 -25.56 1.44 5.80
C ASP A 258 -25.82 2.68 4.92
N GLU A 259 -24.93 3.66 4.94
CA GLU A 259 -25.08 4.91 4.19
C GLU A 259 -24.58 4.80 2.73
N GLU A 260 -25.38 5.31 1.79
CA GLU A 260 -24.94 5.53 0.40
C GLU A 260 -23.80 6.56 0.37
N ARG A 261 -22.58 6.07 0.19
CA ARG A 261 -21.42 6.94 -0.02
C ARG A 261 -21.41 7.45 -1.46
N ARG A 262 -21.42 8.77 -1.64
CA ARG A 262 -21.14 9.38 -2.95
C ARG A 262 -19.73 8.99 -3.41
N GLY A 263 -19.62 8.55 -4.66
CA GLY A 263 -18.34 8.27 -5.28
C GLY A 263 -17.45 9.52 -5.37
N PRO A 264 -16.12 9.36 -5.31
CA PRO A 264 -15.21 10.49 -5.43
C PRO A 264 -15.29 11.13 -6.82
N ARG A 265 -14.84 12.38 -6.94
CA ARG A 265 -14.59 13.00 -8.25
C ARG A 265 -13.42 12.33 -8.94
N ALA A 266 -13.51 12.21 -10.27
CA ALA A 266 -12.45 11.65 -11.10
C ALA A 266 -11.15 12.46 -10.96
N ARG A 267 -10.02 11.75 -10.99
CA ARG A 267 -8.69 12.34 -10.90
C ARG A 267 -7.78 11.69 -11.93
N LEU A 268 -6.85 12.46 -12.46
CA LEU A 268 -5.79 12.00 -13.34
C LEU A 268 -4.47 12.07 -12.59
N TYR A 269 -3.68 11.01 -12.64
CA TYR A 269 -2.32 11.06 -12.12
C TYR A 269 -1.44 11.89 -13.05
N LEU A 270 -0.72 12.88 -12.54
CA LEU A 270 0.27 13.64 -13.29
C LEU A 270 1.66 13.30 -12.73
N PRO A 271 2.45 12.44 -13.41
CA PRO A 271 3.72 11.94 -12.88
C PRO A 271 4.72 13.03 -12.53
N GLY A 272 4.81 14.10 -13.33
CA GLY A 272 5.72 15.22 -13.06
C GLY A 272 5.29 16.10 -11.87
N LEU A 273 4.06 15.93 -11.37
CA LEU A 273 3.58 16.56 -10.14
C LEU A 273 3.55 15.61 -8.94
N TYR A 274 3.90 14.33 -9.14
CA TYR A 274 3.84 13.28 -8.12
C TYR A 274 2.48 13.16 -7.43
N ASN A 275 1.39 13.54 -8.12
CA ASN A 275 0.07 13.65 -7.50
C ASN A 275 -1.09 13.30 -8.43
N TRP A 276 -2.22 12.97 -7.82
CA TRP A 276 -3.50 12.78 -8.49
C TRP A 276 -4.29 14.09 -8.48
N ILE A 277 -4.37 14.72 -9.65
CA ILE A 277 -5.02 16.01 -9.84
C ILE A 277 -6.49 15.79 -10.21
N LEU A 278 -7.38 16.64 -9.71
CA LEU A 278 -8.78 16.65 -10.14
C LEU A 278 -8.86 16.73 -11.66
N TYR A 279 -9.69 15.89 -12.27
CA TYR A 279 -9.71 15.77 -13.73
C TYR A 279 -9.97 17.12 -14.42
N SER A 280 -10.91 17.91 -13.91
CA SER A 280 -11.17 19.27 -14.39
C SER A 280 -9.97 20.22 -14.26
N ASP A 281 -9.17 20.09 -13.19
CA ASP A 281 -7.97 20.91 -12.99
C ASP A 281 -6.87 20.47 -13.97
N ALA A 282 -6.71 19.15 -14.19
CA ALA A 282 -5.79 18.62 -15.19
C ALA A 282 -6.15 19.08 -16.62
N GLN A 283 -7.44 19.17 -16.97
CA GLN A 283 -7.88 19.73 -18.24
C GLN A 283 -7.55 21.22 -18.37
N GLN A 284 -7.69 21.99 -17.28
CA GLN A 284 -7.29 23.40 -17.27
C GLN A 284 -5.78 23.58 -17.47
N ILE A 285 -4.95 22.74 -16.83
CA ILE A 285 -3.50 22.72 -17.07
C ILE A 285 -3.21 22.38 -18.54
N ARG A 286 -3.83 21.32 -19.09
CA ARG A 286 -3.65 20.91 -20.50
C ARG A 286 -3.97 22.05 -21.48
N ALA A 287 -5.05 22.78 -21.25
CA ALA A 287 -5.51 23.83 -22.16
C ALA A 287 -4.77 25.17 -21.98
N GLY A 288 -4.47 25.53 -20.72
CA GLY A 288 -3.95 26.84 -20.35
C GLY A 288 -2.43 26.93 -20.25
N LEU A 289 -1.77 25.80 -20.00
CA LEU A 289 -0.34 25.68 -19.75
C LEU A 289 0.27 24.52 -20.56
N PRO A 290 0.25 24.57 -21.90
CA PRO A 290 0.72 23.45 -22.74
C PRO A 290 2.19 23.08 -22.50
N GLU A 291 3.04 24.06 -22.18
CA GLU A 291 4.46 23.83 -21.86
C GLU A 291 4.64 23.07 -20.53
N ILE A 292 3.82 23.39 -19.51
CA ILE A 292 3.81 22.63 -18.26
C ILE A 292 3.22 21.25 -18.49
N TRP A 293 2.13 21.17 -19.25
CA TRP A 293 1.44 19.92 -19.56
C TRP A 293 2.40 18.88 -20.15
N SER A 294 3.25 19.26 -21.11
CA SER A 294 4.24 18.35 -21.70
C SER A 294 5.27 17.80 -20.71
N GLU A 295 5.48 18.50 -19.59
CA GLU A 295 6.42 18.07 -18.54
C GLU A 295 5.74 17.21 -17.47
N VAL A 296 4.49 17.54 -17.12
CA VAL A 296 3.79 16.91 -15.99
C VAL A 296 2.95 15.69 -16.39
N TYR A 297 2.55 15.60 -17.65
CA TYR A 297 1.75 14.50 -18.18
C TYR A 297 2.61 13.56 -19.02
N TRP A 298 2.55 12.26 -18.73
CA TRP A 298 3.24 11.24 -19.52
C TRP A 298 2.22 10.45 -20.32
N GLU A 299 2.29 10.55 -21.64
CA GLU A 299 1.29 9.93 -22.51
C GLU A 299 1.22 8.42 -22.30
N THR A 300 -0.01 7.91 -22.17
CA THR A 300 -0.29 6.48 -22.23
C THR A 300 -1.55 6.26 -23.05
N PRO A 301 -1.72 5.08 -23.70
CA PRO A 301 -2.94 4.80 -24.47
C PRO A 301 -4.23 5.03 -23.66
N TYR A 302 -4.21 4.64 -22.38
CA TYR A 302 -5.34 4.78 -21.47
C TYR A 302 -5.59 6.21 -21.02
N GLY A 303 -4.52 6.98 -20.77
CA GLY A 303 -4.62 8.38 -20.36
C GLY A 303 -5.13 9.26 -21.50
N ASN A 304 -4.58 9.07 -22.71
CA ASN A 304 -5.02 9.79 -23.91
C ASN A 304 -6.48 9.47 -24.23
N GLN A 305 -6.89 8.19 -24.14
CA GLN A 305 -8.29 7.81 -24.32
C GLN A 305 -9.23 8.47 -23.29
N ALA A 306 -8.79 8.63 -22.03
CA ALA A 306 -9.57 9.34 -21.02
C ALA A 306 -9.73 10.82 -21.39
N LEU A 307 -8.60 11.46 -21.75
CA LEU A 307 -8.48 12.87 -22.09
C LEU A 307 -9.24 13.29 -23.35
N ASP A 308 -9.35 12.39 -24.33
CA ASP A 308 -10.03 12.62 -25.60
C ASP A 308 -11.47 12.08 -25.61
N ALA A 309 -11.96 11.58 -24.47
CA ALA A 309 -13.35 11.15 -24.32
C ALA A 309 -14.31 12.34 -24.50
N ALA A 310 -15.43 12.09 -25.18
CA ALA A 310 -16.44 13.12 -25.46
C ALA A 310 -17.11 13.71 -24.19
N ALA A 311 -17.03 12.99 -23.07
CA ALA A 311 -17.54 13.42 -21.77
C ALA A 311 -16.48 13.19 -20.70
N GLU A 312 -16.53 14.00 -19.64
CA GLU A 312 -15.66 13.83 -18.47
C GLU A 312 -15.82 12.40 -17.90
N PRO A 313 -14.72 11.64 -17.75
CA PRO A 313 -14.80 10.28 -17.24
C PRO A 313 -15.29 10.29 -15.79
N SER A 314 -16.16 9.34 -15.46
CA SER A 314 -16.49 9.06 -14.06
C SER A 314 -15.26 8.49 -13.33
N PHE A 315 -15.28 8.52 -12.00
CA PHE A 315 -14.23 7.87 -11.21
C PHE A 315 -14.12 6.36 -11.46
N ASN A 316 -15.14 5.69 -12.02
CA ASN A 316 -15.05 4.27 -12.37
C ASN A 316 -14.45 4.02 -13.76
N TYR A 317 -13.94 5.04 -14.44
CA TYR A 317 -13.32 4.87 -15.75
C TYR A 317 -11.95 4.18 -15.62
N PRO A 318 -11.77 2.96 -16.18
CA PRO A 318 -10.54 2.18 -15.99
C PRO A 318 -9.29 2.88 -16.51
N GLY A 319 -9.42 3.72 -17.54
CA GLY A 319 -8.30 4.38 -18.19
C GLY A 319 -7.53 5.31 -17.25
N LEU A 320 -8.19 5.92 -16.26
CA LEU A 320 -7.53 6.76 -15.25
C LEU A 320 -6.53 5.96 -14.41
N TYR A 321 -6.89 4.74 -14.05
CA TYR A 321 -6.10 3.87 -13.18
C TYR A 321 -5.03 3.11 -13.94
N LYS A 322 -5.33 2.61 -15.14
CA LYS A 322 -4.32 1.98 -15.99
C LYS A 322 -3.27 2.98 -16.46
N HIS A 323 -3.64 4.23 -16.71
CA HIS A 323 -2.67 5.31 -16.91
C HIS A 323 -1.73 5.45 -15.71
N PHE A 324 -2.27 5.55 -14.49
CA PHE A 324 -1.45 5.60 -13.29
C PHE A 324 -0.51 4.39 -13.15
N PHE A 325 -1.00 3.17 -13.38
CA PHE A 325 -0.17 1.97 -13.25
C PHE A 325 1.04 2.00 -14.17
N ILE A 326 0.85 2.36 -15.45
CA ILE A 326 1.95 2.47 -16.42
C ILE A 326 2.92 3.59 -16.02
N SER A 327 2.40 4.77 -15.69
CA SER A 327 3.27 5.91 -15.36
C SER A 327 4.05 5.67 -14.06
N TYR A 328 3.42 5.09 -13.05
CA TYR A 328 4.08 4.77 -11.77
C TYR A 328 5.08 3.62 -11.93
N GLN A 329 4.77 2.59 -12.74
CA GLN A 329 5.73 1.54 -13.09
C GLN A 329 6.98 2.16 -13.74
N SER A 330 6.81 3.09 -14.69
CA SER A 330 7.93 3.78 -15.32
C SER A 330 8.81 4.55 -14.33
N GLN A 331 8.21 5.21 -13.32
CA GLN A 331 8.98 5.87 -12.25
C GLN A 331 9.75 4.86 -11.39
N VAL A 332 9.15 3.70 -11.08
CA VAL A 332 9.80 2.63 -10.32
C VAL A 332 10.93 1.97 -11.13
N ASP A 333 10.76 1.80 -12.43
CA ASP A 333 11.80 1.26 -13.32
C ASP A 333 13.00 2.21 -13.39
N GLN A 334 12.75 3.52 -13.59
CA GLN A 334 13.81 4.53 -13.55
C GLN A 334 14.60 4.50 -12.24
N LEU A 335 13.93 4.30 -11.09
CA LEU A 335 14.60 4.16 -9.80
C LEU A 335 15.34 2.83 -9.66
N SER A 336 14.81 1.74 -10.22
CA SER A 336 15.38 0.39 -10.11
C SER A 336 16.75 0.25 -10.77
N GLU A 337 17.00 1.03 -11.82
CA GLU A 337 18.26 1.08 -12.57
C GLU A 337 19.37 1.84 -11.83
N LEU A 338 19.02 2.63 -10.82
CA LEU A 338 19.93 3.51 -10.08
C LEU A 338 20.43 2.86 -8.78
N THR A 339 21.63 3.28 -8.35
CA THR A 339 22.12 3.05 -6.98
C THR A 339 21.33 3.91 -5.97
N ILE A 340 21.37 3.58 -4.67
CA ILE A 340 20.66 4.37 -3.64
C ILE A 340 21.00 5.87 -3.71
N SER A 341 22.29 6.22 -3.80
CA SER A 341 22.73 7.62 -3.87
C SER A 341 22.24 8.33 -5.14
N GLU A 342 22.14 7.61 -6.26
CA GLU A 342 21.59 8.14 -7.50
C GLU A 342 20.06 8.27 -7.43
N ARG A 343 19.35 7.32 -6.81
CA ARG A 343 17.90 7.43 -6.53
C ARG A 343 17.59 8.68 -5.72
N TYR A 344 18.38 8.98 -4.70
CA TYR A 344 18.25 10.23 -3.94
C TYR A 344 18.39 11.46 -4.82
N ARG A 345 19.46 11.54 -5.64
CA ARG A 345 19.67 12.68 -6.53
C ARG A 345 18.51 12.83 -7.51
N PHE A 346 18.08 11.72 -8.11
CA PHE A 346 16.95 11.66 -9.02
C PHE A 346 15.65 12.16 -8.36
N LEU A 347 15.26 11.60 -7.21
CA LEU A 347 14.06 12.02 -6.48
C LEU A 347 14.13 13.49 -6.09
N ARG A 348 15.29 13.94 -5.58
CA ARG A 348 15.49 15.33 -5.19
C ARG A 348 15.34 16.28 -6.38
N GLU A 349 15.94 15.97 -7.52
CA GLU A 349 15.80 16.75 -8.75
C GLU A 349 14.32 16.83 -9.18
N ARG A 350 13.66 15.68 -9.27
CA ARG A 350 12.26 15.58 -9.70
C ARG A 350 11.29 16.29 -8.77
N LEU A 351 11.49 16.20 -7.46
CA LEU A 351 10.64 16.92 -6.49
C LEU A 351 10.86 18.44 -6.54
N ASN A 352 12.10 18.91 -6.78
CA ASN A 352 12.33 20.34 -7.02
C ASN A 352 11.66 20.80 -8.32
N GLN A 353 11.72 19.99 -9.37
CA GLN A 353 11.05 20.25 -10.65
C GLN A 353 9.52 20.33 -10.45
N ALA A 354 8.93 19.37 -9.74
CA ALA A 354 7.51 19.38 -9.38
C ALA A 354 7.13 20.64 -8.61
N GLY A 355 7.96 21.07 -7.64
CA GLY A 355 7.76 22.32 -6.91
C GLY A 355 7.73 23.56 -7.82
N SER A 356 8.63 23.61 -8.82
CA SER A 356 8.62 24.67 -9.85
C SER A 356 7.34 24.64 -10.70
N PHE A 357 6.86 23.45 -11.09
CA PHE A 357 5.63 23.33 -11.86
C PHE A 357 4.39 23.76 -11.06
N TYR A 358 4.29 23.39 -9.77
CA TYR A 358 3.23 23.90 -8.91
C TYR A 358 3.26 25.42 -8.77
N GLN A 359 4.45 26.02 -8.68
CA GLN A 359 4.57 27.48 -8.63
C GLN A 359 4.08 28.13 -9.94
N GLN A 360 4.48 27.59 -11.10
CA GLN A 360 4.04 28.10 -12.40
C GLN A 360 2.52 27.94 -12.61
N ILE A 361 1.94 26.82 -12.16
CA ILE A 361 0.48 26.61 -12.17
C ILE A 361 -0.22 27.66 -11.30
N LYS A 362 0.34 27.96 -10.13
CA LYS A 362 -0.21 28.98 -9.23
C LYS A 362 -0.09 30.40 -9.80
N ASP A 363 1.01 30.70 -10.47
CA ASP A 363 1.25 32.00 -11.13
C ASP A 363 0.32 32.21 -12.34
N TRP A 364 -0.12 31.12 -12.98
CA TRP A 364 -1.20 31.11 -13.97
C TRP A 364 -2.54 30.84 -13.27
N PRO A 365 -3.13 31.85 -12.62
CA PRO A 365 -4.04 31.79 -11.45
C PRO A 365 -5.05 30.60 -11.42
N LEU A 366 -4.54 29.39 -11.23
CA LEU A 366 -5.28 28.14 -11.14
C LEU A 366 -5.05 27.57 -9.75
N ASP A 367 -6.03 27.78 -8.88
CA ASP A 367 -6.03 27.21 -7.55
C ASP A 367 -6.47 25.75 -7.61
N LEU A 368 -5.49 24.85 -7.61
CA LEU A 368 -5.74 23.41 -7.53
C LEU A 368 -6.50 23.07 -6.24
N GLU A 369 -7.41 22.10 -6.34
CA GLU A 369 -8.13 21.64 -5.16
C GLU A 369 -7.19 21.07 -4.08
N ARG A 370 -7.65 21.09 -2.83
CA ARG A 370 -6.88 20.74 -1.63
C ARG A 370 -6.05 19.45 -1.74
N HIS A 371 -6.54 18.40 -2.40
CA HIS A 371 -5.81 17.14 -2.55
C HIS A 371 -4.90 17.10 -3.79
N GLY A 372 -5.10 18.01 -4.74
CA GLY A 372 -4.29 18.17 -5.95
C GLY A 372 -3.14 19.16 -5.79
N ASN A 373 -3.09 19.94 -4.71
CA ASN A 373 -2.06 20.96 -4.53
C ASN A 373 -0.64 20.40 -4.21
N GLY A 374 0.35 21.28 -4.27
CA GLY A 374 1.77 20.95 -4.11
C GLY A 374 2.29 20.91 -2.67
N ASP A 375 1.43 21.00 -1.64
CA ASP A 375 1.86 21.17 -0.25
C ASP A 375 2.66 19.98 0.31
N HIS A 376 2.60 18.81 -0.34
CA HIS A 376 3.36 17.62 0.01
C HIS A 376 4.83 17.67 -0.43
N ILE A 377 5.16 18.48 -1.45
CA ILE A 377 6.49 18.48 -2.07
C ILE A 377 7.58 18.88 -1.07
N LYS A 378 7.36 19.93 -0.27
CA LYS A 378 8.35 20.40 0.70
C LYS A 378 8.61 19.38 1.82
N PRO A 379 7.58 18.83 2.51
CA PRO A 379 7.77 17.74 3.47
C PRO A 379 8.52 16.53 2.88
N TRP A 380 8.25 16.16 1.63
CA TRP A 380 8.92 15.02 0.98
C TRP A 380 10.39 15.32 0.69
N LEU A 381 10.69 16.51 0.16
CA LEU A 381 12.06 16.98 -0.03
C LEU A 381 12.85 16.97 1.29
N ASP A 382 12.24 17.49 2.36
CA ASP A 382 12.87 17.50 3.68
C ASP A 382 13.14 16.08 4.19
N ALA A 383 12.19 15.17 4.01
CA ALA A 383 12.32 13.77 4.41
C ALA A 383 13.47 13.07 3.68
N ILE A 384 13.55 13.16 2.35
CA ILE A 384 14.64 12.50 1.60
C ILE A 384 16.01 13.15 1.85
N ASN A 385 16.05 14.48 2.04
CA ASN A 385 17.30 15.18 2.36
C ASN A 385 17.81 14.80 3.74
N TRP A 386 16.91 14.68 4.71
CA TRP A 386 17.24 14.17 6.03
C TRP A 386 17.72 12.72 5.96
N PHE A 387 16.96 11.84 5.29
CA PHE A 387 17.30 10.42 5.16
C PHE A 387 18.69 10.23 4.52
N TYR A 388 19.00 11.00 3.48
CA TYR A 388 20.32 10.99 2.86
C TYR A 388 21.44 11.33 3.84
N ARG A 389 21.29 12.41 4.62
CA ARG A 389 22.32 12.84 5.59
C ARG A 389 22.54 11.82 6.70
N GLU A 390 21.50 11.12 7.14
CA GLU A 390 21.61 10.17 8.25
C GLU A 390 22.09 8.78 7.83
N PHE A 391 21.70 8.29 6.63
CA PHE A 391 21.85 6.89 6.28
C PHE A 391 22.57 6.59 4.96
N ILE A 392 22.80 7.60 4.11
CA ILE A 392 23.38 7.38 2.76
C ILE A 392 24.72 8.11 2.59
N ALA A 393 24.84 9.32 3.14
CA ALA A 393 25.93 10.27 2.89
C ALA A 393 27.32 9.80 3.34
#